data_AF-A0AAN9B4H7-F1
#
_entry.id   AF-A0AAN9B4H7-F1
#
_cell.length_a   1.000
_cell.length_b   1.000
_cell.length_c   1.000
_cell.angle_alpha   90.00
_cell.angle_beta   90.00
_cell.angle_gamma   90.00
#
_symmetry.space_group_name_H-M   'P 1'
#
loop_
_entity.id
_entity.type
_entity.pdbx_description
1 polymer ?
#
loop_
_entity_poly.entity_id
_entity_poly.type
_entity_poly.pdbx_seq_one_letter_code
_entity_poly.pdbx_strand_id
1 'polypeptide(L)'
;MYRAVIIPVNSIKSLSAIGGNEVGPLLKRMLNRLMTDGVATLFNWKGKNSLKKPFSRTKMCWIIMKAVRQNRGTSLSSDECVEQKIKSWLRFAPERDGGRKRRLEKNKGEAQAPAAASTSQ
;
A
#
# COMPACT_ATOMS: atom_id res chain seq x y z
N MET A 1 32.57 -9.67 -4.40
CA MET A 1 32.32 -8.27 -4.77
C MET A 1 30.89 -8.12 -5.28
N TYR A 2 29.95 -7.79 -4.41
CA TYR A 2 28.59 -7.47 -4.85
C TYR A 2 28.63 -6.05 -5.43
N ARG A 3 28.51 -5.92 -6.76
CA ARG A 3 28.24 -4.63 -7.40
C ARG A 3 26.84 -4.19 -6.98
N ALA A 4 26.79 -3.48 -5.85
CA ALA A 4 25.60 -2.81 -5.39
C ALA A 4 25.33 -1.65 -6.35
N VAL A 5 24.54 -1.93 -7.40
CA VAL A 5 23.79 -0.90 -8.13
C VAL A 5 22.72 -0.42 -7.16
N ILE A 6 23.14 0.40 -6.18
CA ILE A 6 22.24 1.17 -5.34
C ILE A 6 21.72 2.27 -6.26
N ILE A 7 20.69 1.96 -7.06
CA ILE A 7 19.81 3.01 -7.53
C ILE A 7 19.24 3.62 -6.24
N PRO A 8 19.46 4.91 -5.96
CA PRO A 8 18.79 5.56 -4.85
C PRO A 8 17.29 5.56 -5.19
N VAL A 9 16.59 4.52 -4.72
CA VAL A 9 15.15 4.32 -4.90
C VAL A 9 14.31 5.40 -4.22
N ASN A 10 14.97 6.35 -3.54
CA ASN A 10 14.37 7.50 -2.87
C ASN A 10 14.42 8.79 -3.70
N SER A 11 15.03 8.80 -4.89
CA SER A 11 15.08 9.99 -5.74
C SER A 11 13.86 10.09 -6.66
N ILE A 12 13.27 11.29 -6.74
CA ILE A 12 12.09 11.60 -7.59
C ILE A 12 12.31 11.15 -9.04
N LYS A 13 13.53 11.34 -9.57
CA LYS A 13 13.93 10.92 -10.92
C LYS A 13 13.88 9.39 -11.12
N SER A 14 14.30 8.62 -10.12
CA SER A 14 14.26 7.15 -10.17
C SER A 14 12.82 6.64 -10.21
N LEU A 15 11.91 7.28 -9.46
CA LEU A 15 10.50 6.94 -9.45
C LEU A 15 9.79 7.35 -10.74
N SER A 16 10.09 8.53 -11.28
CA SER A 16 9.50 8.96 -12.57
C SER A 16 9.98 8.09 -13.73
N ALA A 17 11.21 7.55 -13.66
CA ALA A 17 11.78 6.63 -14.64
C ALA A 17 11.19 5.20 -14.60
N ILE A 18 10.38 4.84 -13.59
CA ILE A 18 9.69 3.53 -13.57
C ILE A 18 8.78 3.35 -14.80
N GLY A 19 8.26 4.46 -15.33
CA GLY A 19 7.43 4.46 -16.52
C GLY A 19 6.01 3.93 -16.31
N GLY A 20 5.15 4.24 -17.27
CA GLY A 20 3.73 3.89 -17.27
C GLY A 20 2.88 5.02 -17.84
N ASN A 21 1.91 4.66 -18.68
CA ASN A 21 0.99 5.59 -19.31
C ASN A 21 -0.27 5.82 -18.47
N GLU A 22 -0.46 5.03 -17.41
CA GLU A 22 -1.61 5.12 -16.53
C GLU A 22 -1.18 5.34 -15.08
N VAL A 23 -1.91 6.23 -14.40
CA VAL A 23 -1.68 6.62 -13.01
C VAL A 23 -1.79 5.44 -12.05
N GLY A 24 -2.77 4.56 -12.25
CA GLY A 24 -3.02 3.44 -11.33
C GLY A 24 -1.85 2.45 -11.25
N PRO A 25 -1.44 1.82 -12.37
CA PRO A 25 -0.29 0.93 -12.42
C PRO A 25 1.01 1.61 -11.99
N LEU A 26 1.23 2.87 -12.40
CA LEU A 26 2.42 3.64 -12.01
C LEU A 26 2.52 3.80 -10.49
N LEU A 27 1.45 4.28 -9.86
CA LEU A 27 1.40 4.49 -8.41
C LEU A 27 1.60 3.19 -7.64
N LYS A 28 1.01 2.08 -8.10
CA LYS A 28 1.24 0.76 -7.49
C LYS A 28 2.72 0.38 -7.53
N ARG A 29 3.40 0.55 -8.67
CA ARG A 29 4.83 0.25 -8.81
C ARG A 29 5.69 1.16 -7.93
N MET A 30 5.37 2.45 -7.87
CA MET A 30 6.07 3.41 -7.00
C MET A 30 5.89 3.04 -5.52
N LEU A 31 4.66 2.78 -5.08
CA LEU A 31 4.34 2.44 -3.70
C LEU A 31 5.01 1.12 -3.27
N ASN A 32 4.97 0.10 -4.13
CA ASN A 32 5.63 -1.19 -3.86
C ASN A 32 7.16 -1.08 -3.77
N ARG A 33 7.78 -0.09 -4.44
CA ARG A 33 9.22 0.17 -4.29
C ARG A 33 9.56 0.95 -3.02
N LEU A 34 8.63 1.76 -2.52
CA LEU A 34 8.83 2.62 -1.36
C LEU A 34 8.54 1.93 -0.03
N MET A 35 7.60 0.98 0.01
CA MET A 35 7.23 0.31 1.25
C MET A 35 6.65 -1.09 1.02
N THR A 36 6.78 -1.94 2.03
CA THR A 36 6.15 -3.26 2.09
C THR A 36 4.68 -3.15 2.49
N ASP A 37 3.91 -4.20 2.24
CA ASP A 37 2.48 -4.25 2.61
C ASP A 37 2.27 -4.10 4.13
N GLY A 38 3.13 -4.71 4.95
CA GLY A 38 3.11 -4.54 6.41
C GLY A 38 3.26 -3.08 6.84
N VAL A 39 4.20 -2.35 6.25
CA VAL A 39 4.39 -0.91 6.51
C VAL A 39 3.18 -0.11 6.02
N ALA A 40 2.62 -0.45 4.86
CA ALA A 40 1.43 0.21 4.33
C ALA A 40 0.21 0.06 5.24
N THR A 41 0.10 -1.04 6.00
CA THR A 41 -1.02 -1.21 6.96
C THR A 41 -1.02 -0.19 8.09
N LEU A 42 0.14 0.39 8.43
CA LEU A 42 0.32 1.37 9.49
C LEU A 42 -0.18 2.77 9.11
N PHE A 43 -0.48 3.00 7.84
CA PHE A 43 -0.86 4.30 7.31
C PHE A 43 -2.34 4.36 6.90
N ASN A 44 -2.92 5.53 7.08
CA ASN A 44 -4.19 5.94 6.48
C ASN A 44 -4.03 7.32 5.84
N TRP A 45 -4.89 7.69 4.90
CA TRP A 45 -4.74 8.98 4.20
C TRP A 45 -4.81 10.20 5.13
N LYS A 46 -5.87 10.34 5.94
CA LYS A 46 -6.03 11.45 6.91
C LYS A 46 -5.59 11.13 8.35
N GLY A 47 -5.40 9.85 8.70
CA GLY A 47 -5.08 9.45 10.09
C GLY A 47 -6.24 9.62 11.10
N LYS A 48 -7.50 9.66 10.64
CA LYS A 48 -8.68 10.10 11.42
C LYS A 48 -9.02 9.25 12.67
N ASN A 49 -8.47 8.04 12.81
CA ASN A 49 -8.82 7.09 13.89
C ASN A 49 -7.63 6.75 14.82
N SER A 50 -6.62 7.63 14.89
CA SER A 50 -5.52 7.64 15.89
C SER A 50 -4.53 6.47 15.92
N LEU A 51 -4.91 5.29 15.43
CA LEU A 51 -4.05 4.08 15.41
C LEU A 51 -3.12 4.04 14.19
N LYS A 52 -3.39 4.85 13.16
CA LYS A 52 -2.65 4.84 11.88
C LYS A 52 -2.12 6.23 11.54
N LYS A 53 -0.88 6.29 11.08
CA LYS A 53 -0.19 7.55 10.75
C LYS A 53 -0.77 8.17 9.47
N PRO A 54 -0.87 9.51 9.38
CA PRO A 54 -1.38 10.20 8.19
C PRO A 54 -0.36 10.13 7.04
N PHE A 55 -0.69 9.42 5.97
CA PHE A 55 0.18 9.29 4.80
C PHE A 55 0.35 10.62 4.06
N SER A 56 -0.71 11.44 3.98
CA SER A 56 -0.70 12.72 3.26
C SER A 56 0.36 13.70 3.78
N ARG A 57 0.74 13.59 5.04
CA ARG A 57 1.76 14.44 5.68
C ARG A 57 3.17 13.86 5.60
N THR A 58 3.36 12.70 4.98
CA THR A 58 4.67 12.06 4.87
C THR A 58 5.47 12.63 3.71
N LYS A 59 6.80 12.66 3.86
CA LYS A 59 7.72 12.99 2.76
C LYS A 59 7.56 12.03 1.57
N MET A 60 7.16 10.77 1.81
CA MET A 60 6.89 9.79 0.76
C MET A 60 5.74 10.24 -0.15
N CYS A 61 4.64 10.73 0.42
CA CYS A 61 3.53 11.27 -0.37
C CYS A 61 4.01 12.43 -1.25
N TRP A 62 4.77 13.37 -0.69
CA TRP A 62 5.33 14.49 -1.47
C TRP A 62 6.23 14.03 -2.62
N ILE A 63 7.12 13.06 -2.37
CA ILE A 63 8.00 12.46 -3.38
C ILE A 63 7.18 11.82 -4.51
N ILE A 64 6.14 11.04 -4.18
CA ILE A 64 5.27 10.38 -5.15
C ILE A 64 4.55 11.41 -6.03
N MET A 65 3.96 12.46 -5.42
CA MET A 65 3.27 13.51 -6.16
C MET A 65 4.20 14.22 -7.15
N LYS A 66 5.45 14.50 -6.74
CA LYS A 66 6.46 15.08 -7.64
C LYS A 66 6.87 14.10 -8.73
N ALA A 67 7.00 12.80 -8.43
CA ALA A 67 7.39 11.79 -9.40
C ALA A 67 6.31 11.56 -10.48
N VAL A 68 5.03 11.57 -10.09
CA VAL A 68 3.89 11.46 -11.02
C VAL A 68 3.86 12.64 -12.00
N ARG A 69 4.11 13.87 -11.50
CA ARG A 69 4.17 15.08 -12.32
C ARG A 69 5.36 15.11 -13.28
N GLN A 70 6.48 14.49 -12.90
CA GLN A 70 7.66 14.37 -13.77
C GLN A 70 7.55 13.27 -14.82
N ASN A 71 6.62 12.32 -14.67
CA ASN A 71 6.41 11.29 -15.67
C ASN A 71 5.56 11.85 -16.83
N ARG A 72 6.07 11.73 -18.07
CA ARG A 72 5.42 12.22 -19.29
C ARG A 72 4.02 11.61 -19.50
N GLY A 73 3.80 10.36 -19.11
CA GLY A 73 2.53 9.67 -19.30
C GLY A 73 1.43 10.06 -18.30
N THR A 74 1.78 10.68 -17.17
CA THR A 74 0.83 10.97 -16.08
C THR A 74 0.85 12.42 -15.61
N SER A 75 1.58 13.28 -16.31
CA SER A 75 1.78 14.69 -15.92
C SER A 75 0.48 15.50 -15.85
N LEU A 76 -0.50 15.18 -16.68
CA LEU A 76 -1.81 15.84 -16.77
C LEU A 76 -2.85 15.30 -15.77
N SER A 77 -2.47 14.35 -14.93
CA SER A 77 -3.40 13.72 -14.00
C SER A 77 -3.73 14.65 -12.83
N SER A 78 -5.01 14.78 -12.49
CA SER A 78 -5.44 15.55 -11.32
C SER A 78 -4.86 14.97 -10.03
N ASP A 79 -4.48 15.85 -9.10
CA ASP A 79 -4.02 15.47 -7.75
C ASP A 79 -5.08 14.64 -7.02
N GLU A 80 -6.38 14.90 -7.27
CA GLU A 80 -7.47 14.12 -6.69
C GLU A 80 -7.44 12.67 -7.19
N CYS A 81 -7.20 12.45 -8.48
CA CYS A 81 -7.11 11.10 -9.05
C CYS A 81 -5.97 10.31 -8.40
N VAL A 82 -4.82 10.96 -8.22
CA VAL A 82 -3.65 10.38 -7.54
C VAL A 82 -3.97 10.04 -6.08
N GLU A 83 -4.57 10.97 -5.35
CA GLU A 83 -5.01 10.80 -3.96
C GLU A 83 -5.97 9.60 -3.83
N GLN A 84 -6.98 9.51 -4.69
CA GLN A 84 -7.94 8.41 -4.65
C GLN A 84 -7.26 7.05 -4.88
N LYS A 85 -6.32 6.96 -5.82
CA LYS A 85 -5.58 5.72 -6.06
C LYS A 85 -4.68 5.34 -4.88
N ILE A 86 -4.01 6.30 -4.25
CA ILE A 86 -3.21 6.05 -3.05
C ILE A 86 -4.11 5.58 -1.90
N LYS A 87 -5.27 6.23 -1.68
CA LYS A 87 -6.27 5.80 -0.68
C LYS A 87 -6.72 4.37 -0.90
N SER A 88 -7.12 4.02 -2.13
CA SER A 88 -7.53 2.66 -2.47
C SER A 88 -6.39 1.67 -2.21
N TRP A 89 -5.17 1.99 -2.61
CA TRP A 89 -4.02 1.13 -2.39
C TRP A 89 -3.73 0.91 -0.90
N LEU A 90 -3.79 1.94 -0.05
CA LEU A 90 -3.62 1.81 1.40
C LEU A 90 -4.76 1.01 2.04
N ARG A 91 -6.01 1.21 1.58
CA ARG A 91 -7.18 0.47 2.07
C ARG A 91 -7.03 -1.04 1.93
N PHE A 92 -6.47 -1.50 0.79
CA PHE A 92 -6.25 -2.93 0.53
C PHE A 92 -4.91 -3.46 1.08
N ALA A 93 -4.10 -2.64 1.77
CA ALA A 93 -2.83 -3.10 2.33
C ALA A 93 -2.96 -4.29 3.29
N PRO A 94 -3.94 -4.34 4.23
CA PRO A 94 -4.10 -5.49 5.11
C PRO A 94 -4.45 -6.79 4.38
N GLU A 95 -5.11 -6.70 3.24
CA GLU A 95 -5.45 -7.86 2.42
C GLU A 95 -4.23 -8.38 1.66
N ARG A 96 -3.37 -7.48 1.18
CA ARG A 96 -2.09 -7.81 0.53
C ARG A 96 -1.07 -8.38 1.51
N ASP A 97 -1.07 -7.93 2.76
CA ASP A 97 -0.24 -8.42 3.86
C ASP A 97 -0.64 -9.83 4.38
N GLY A 98 -1.42 -10.58 3.60
CA GLY A 98 -1.86 -11.92 3.98
C GLY A 98 -3.12 -11.97 4.83
N GLY A 99 -3.89 -10.87 4.92
CA GLY A 99 -5.19 -10.86 5.60
C GLY A 99 -6.17 -11.89 5.04
N ARG A 100 -6.07 -12.25 3.76
CA ARG A 100 -6.86 -13.33 3.15
C ARG A 100 -6.52 -14.71 3.74
N LYS A 101 -5.23 -14.98 3.95
CA LYS A 101 -4.75 -16.22 4.57
C LYS A 101 -5.23 -16.32 6.02
N ARG A 102 -5.10 -15.23 6.79
CA ARG A 102 -5.56 -15.14 8.19
C ARG A 102 -7.08 -15.34 8.34
N ARG A 103 -7.90 -14.81 7.41
CA ARG A 103 -9.36 -15.03 7.41
C ARG A 103 -9.73 -16.48 7.11
N LEU A 104 -9.03 -17.12 6.18
CA LEU A 104 -9.25 -18.53 5.84
C LEU A 104 -8.84 -19.46 6.99
N GLU A 105 -7.74 -19.15 7.69
CA GLU A 105 -7.30 -19.87 8.89
C GLU A 105 -8.29 -19.71 10.05
N LYS A 106 -8.83 -18.50 10.26
CA LYS A 106 -9.87 -18.26 11.28
C LYS A 106 -11.16 -19.05 11.00
N ASN A 107 -11.64 -19.04 9.76
CA ASN A 107 -12.84 -19.81 9.39
C ASN A 107 -12.62 -21.33 9.50
N LYS A 108 -11.40 -21.84 9.26
CA LYS A 108 -11.06 -23.25 9.50
C LYS A 108 -11.02 -23.59 10.99
N GLY A 109 -10.53 -22.69 11.84
CA GLY A 109 -10.52 -22.87 13.29
C GLY A 109 -11.92 -22.89 13.92
N GLU A 110 -12.84 -22.04 13.44
CA GLU A 110 -14.23 -22.01 13.90
C GLU A 110 -15.05 -23.24 13.44
N ALA A 111 -14.73 -23.82 12.28
CA ALA A 111 -15.33 -25.07 11.81
C ALA A 111 -14.83 -26.32 12.56
N GLN A 112 -13.79 -26.20 13.39
CA GLN A 112 -13.17 -27.31 14.14
C GLN A 112 -13.44 -27.24 15.66
N ALA A 113 -14.25 -26.29 16.14
CA ALA A 113 -14.69 -26.26 17.54
C ALA A 113 -15.76 -27.35 17.76
N PRO A 114 -15.51 -28.38 18.60
CA PRO A 114 -16.47 -29.46 18.79
C PRO A 114 -17.72 -28.97 19.51
N ALA A 115 -18.87 -29.40 19.00
CA ALA A 115 -20.20 -29.30 19.61
C ALA A 115 -20.30 -30.14 20.91
N ALA A 116 -19.46 -29.83 21.91
CA ALA A 116 -19.39 -30.53 23.19
C ALA A 116 -19.69 -29.58 24.36
N ALA A 117 -20.93 -29.09 24.39
CA ALA A 117 -21.59 -28.58 25.60
C ALA A 117 -23.06 -28.34 25.21
N SER A 118 -23.93 -29.35 25.27
CA SER A 118 -24.67 -29.59 26.50
C SER A 118 -25.42 -30.93 26.38
N THR A 119 -24.99 -31.90 27.18
CA THR A 119 -25.79 -33.06 27.58
C THR A 119 -25.59 -33.18 29.09
N SER A 120 -26.72 -33.35 29.79
CA SER A 120 -26.87 -33.55 31.25
C SER A 120 -26.68 -32.29 32.10
N GLN A 121 -27.55 -31.97 33.07
CA GLN A 121 -28.54 -32.77 33.81
C GLN A 121 -29.91 -32.10 33.86
#